data_AF-A0AB40BJM6-F1
#
_entry.id   AF-A0AB40BJM6-F1
#
_cell.length_a   1.000
_cell.length_b   1.000
_cell.length_c   1.000
_cell.angle_alpha   90.00
_cell.angle_beta   90.00
_cell.angle_gamma   90.00
#
_symmetry.space_group_name_H-M   'P 1'
#
loop_
_entity.id
_entity.type
_entity.pdbx_description
1 polymer ?
#
loop_
_entity_poly.entity_id
_entity_poly.type
_entity_poly.pdbx_seq_one_letter_code
_entity_poly.pdbx_strand_id
1 'polypeptide(L)'
;MMLWRNLFWAVMVALFTAWSILKRILMIGWQKNWITIWMMTILFFIAQDNVFVKLVCSIQYRVFKADADDAFYELQNPREQIQAYVFDVLWAHVPRMTLDELFEQKNDVAQAVLEEVEEVMGAYGYNIKQILMVDIIPDPSVRRAMNEINAVEE
;
A
#
# COMPACT_ATOMS: atom_id res chain seq x y z
N MET A 1 -10.62 45.16 -25.87
CA MET A 1 -9.60 44.75 -24.86
C MET A 1 -9.92 43.41 -24.17
N MET A 2 -10.88 42.60 -24.66
CA MET A 2 -11.36 41.36 -23.99
C MET A 2 -10.94 40.06 -24.72
N LEU A 3 -10.62 40.13 -26.01
CA LEU A 3 -10.24 38.97 -26.84
C LEU A 3 -8.87 38.37 -26.50
N TRP A 4 -7.89 39.18 -26.11
CA TRP A 4 -6.54 38.72 -25.79
C TRP A 4 -6.47 37.90 -24.49
N ARG A 5 -7.37 38.15 -23.53
CA ARG A 5 -7.46 37.36 -22.29
C ARG A 5 -8.00 35.95 -22.54
N ASN A 6 -8.97 35.80 -23.43
CA ASN A 6 -9.53 34.49 -23.77
C ASN A 6 -8.55 33.64 -24.58
N LEU A 7 -7.80 34.27 -25.50
CA LEU A 7 -6.76 33.58 -26.26
C LEU A 7 -5.60 33.12 -25.35
N PHE A 8 -5.19 33.96 -24.40
CA PHE A 8 -4.17 33.61 -23.41
C PHE A 8 -4.60 32.45 -22.51
N TRP A 9 -5.85 32.48 -22.01
CA TRP A 9 -6.39 31.39 -21.19
C TRP A 9 -6.54 30.09 -21.98
N ALA A 10 -6.99 30.14 -23.25
CA ALA A 10 -7.10 28.97 -24.10
C ALA A 10 -5.74 28.32 -24.38
N VAL A 11 -4.71 29.12 -24.64
CA VAL A 11 -3.33 28.65 -24.83
C VAL A 11 -2.77 28.05 -23.54
N MET A 12 -3.02 28.67 -22.38
CA MET A 12 -2.60 28.13 -21.08
C MET A 12 -3.27 26.79 -20.76
N VAL A 13 -4.57 26.66 -21.00
CA VAL A 13 -5.31 25.39 -20.79
C VAL A 13 -4.82 24.32 -21.76
N ALA A 14 -4.58 24.66 -23.03
CA ALA A 14 -4.04 23.73 -24.02
C ALA A 14 -2.62 23.26 -23.69
N LEU A 15 -1.76 24.16 -23.20
CA LEU A 15 -0.43 23.81 -22.72
C LEU A 15 -0.50 22.92 -21.47
N PHE A 16 -1.46 23.16 -20.58
CA PHE A 16 -1.63 22.36 -19.37
C PHE A 16 -2.18 20.95 -19.67
N THR A 17 -3.14 20.82 -20.59
CA THR A 17 -3.67 19.52 -21.02
C THR A 17 -2.65 18.74 -21.85
N ALA A 18 -1.94 19.42 -22.77
CA ALA A 18 -0.83 18.82 -23.51
C ALA A 18 0.30 18.38 -22.58
N TRP A 19 0.64 19.18 -21.56
CA TRP A 19 1.61 18.82 -20.52
C TRP A 19 1.15 17.62 -19.68
N SER A 20 -0.14 17.52 -19.38
CA SER A 20 -0.73 16.37 -18.67
C SER A 20 -0.64 15.08 -19.50
N ILE A 21 -0.95 15.15 -20.80
CA ILE A 21 -0.87 14.02 -21.73
C ILE A 21 0.59 13.63 -21.99
N LEU A 22 1.47 14.62 -22.15
CA LEU A 22 2.91 14.42 -22.34
C LEU A 22 3.54 13.79 -21.09
N LYS A 23 3.16 14.23 -19.88
CA LYS A 23 3.53 13.56 -18.62
C LYS A 23 3.06 12.12 -18.62
N ARG A 24 1.82 11.83 -19.05
CA ARG A 24 1.30 10.46 -19.13
C ARG A 24 2.13 9.58 -20.07
N ILE A 25 2.51 10.07 -21.26
CA ILE A 25 3.26 9.32 -22.26
C ILE A 25 4.74 9.15 -21.86
N LEU A 26 5.40 10.21 -21.36
CA LEU A 26 6.79 10.14 -20.88
C LEU A 26 6.92 9.32 -19.59
N MET A 27 5.94 9.37 -18.69
CA MET A 27 5.92 8.53 -17.49
C MET A 27 5.75 7.05 -17.82
N ILE A 28 5.01 6.67 -18.87
CA ILE A 28 4.89 5.25 -19.28
C ILE A 28 6.26 4.69 -19.72
N GLY A 29 7.13 5.51 -20.32
CA GLY A 29 8.51 5.13 -20.66
C GLY A 29 9.46 5.13 -19.46
N TRP A 30 9.32 6.09 -18.54
CA TRP A 30 10.18 6.23 -17.37
C TRP A 30 9.81 5.31 -16.20
N GLN A 31 8.54 4.91 -16.04
CA GLN A 31 8.08 4.07 -14.93
C GLN A 31 8.51 2.60 -15.01
N LYS A 32 9.01 2.14 -16.17
CA LYS A 32 9.36 0.71 -16.36
C LYS A 32 10.51 0.20 -15.47
N ASN A 33 11.14 1.06 -14.64
CA ASN A 33 12.16 0.68 -13.66
C ASN A 33 11.85 1.14 -12.22
N TRP A 34 10.73 1.80 -11.96
CA TRP A 34 10.45 2.39 -10.65
C TRP A 34 9.85 1.33 -9.72
N ILE A 35 10.29 1.32 -8.47
CA ILE A 35 9.64 0.52 -7.43
C ILE A 35 8.33 1.23 -7.09
N THR A 36 7.21 0.53 -7.23
CA THR A 36 5.92 1.08 -6.81
C THR A 36 5.79 0.82 -5.32
N ILE A 37 5.65 1.88 -4.54
CA ILE A 37 5.35 1.81 -3.12
C ILE A 37 3.86 2.06 -2.96
N TRP A 38 3.17 1.11 -2.36
CA TRP A 38 1.76 1.23 -2.03
C TRP A 38 1.58 1.07 -0.53
N MET A 39 0.98 2.07 0.11
CA MET A 39 0.57 2.00 1.50
C MET A 39 -0.89 1.61 1.56
N MET A 40 -1.18 0.57 2.33
CA MET A 40 -2.53 0.19 2.69
C MET A 40 -2.74 0.32 4.19
N THR A 41 -3.96 0.65 4.55
CA THR A 41 -4.39 0.68 5.95
C THR A 41 -5.55 -0.30 6.11
N ILE A 42 -5.39 -1.25 7.01
CA ILE A 42 -6.44 -2.24 7.32
C ILE A 42 -6.87 -2.06 8.77
N LEU A 43 -8.18 -2.09 9.01
CA LEU A 43 -8.74 -2.10 10.34
C LEU A 43 -9.03 -3.54 10.77
N PHE A 44 -8.45 -3.97 11.88
CA PHE A 44 -8.73 -5.24 12.52
C PHE A 44 -9.35 -5.03 13.90
N PHE A 45 -10.16 -6.00 14.33
CA PHE A 45 -10.67 -6.09 15.68
C PHE A 45 -9.97 -7.25 16.39
N ILE A 46 -9.23 -6.94 17.44
CA ILE A 46 -8.59 -7.93 18.30
C ILE A 46 -9.59 -8.29 19.39
N ALA A 47 -10.16 -9.49 19.31
CA ALA A 47 -11.19 -9.94 20.24
C ALA A 47 -10.65 -10.14 21.66
N GLN A 48 -9.38 -10.53 21.78
CA GLN A 48 -8.74 -10.83 23.07
C GLN A 48 -8.60 -9.59 23.95
N ASP A 49 -8.26 -8.45 23.35
CA ASP A 49 -8.13 -7.16 24.04
C ASP A 49 -9.37 -6.27 23.89
N ASN A 50 -10.36 -6.67 23.08
CA ASN A 50 -11.54 -5.88 22.72
C ASN A 50 -11.18 -4.50 22.13
N VAL A 51 -10.16 -4.46 21.27
CA VAL A 51 -9.60 -3.23 20.68
C VAL A 51 -9.68 -3.25 19.16
N PHE A 52 -10.03 -2.10 18.58
CA PHE A 52 -9.85 -1.84 17.16
C PHE A 52 -8.44 -1.31 16.88
N VAL A 53 -7.75 -1.95 15.94
CA VAL A 53 -6.38 -1.63 15.56
C VAL A 53 -6.30 -1.33 14.08
N LYS A 54 -5.66 -0.22 13.73
CA LYS A 54 -5.35 0.14 12.34
C LYS A 54 -3.91 -0.27 12.05
N LEU A 55 -3.74 -1.24 11.16
CA LEU A 55 -2.46 -1.68 10.65
C LEU A 55 -2.13 -0.91 9.38
N VAL A 56 -0.97 -0.25 9.37
CA VAL A 56 -0.45 0.45 8.20
C VAL A 56 0.68 -0.40 7.61
N CYS A 57 0.44 -0.95 6.43
CA CYS A 57 1.39 -1.80 5.71
C CYS A 57 1.86 -1.12 4.43
N SER A 58 3.16 -1.22 4.14
CA SER A 58 3.78 -0.70 2.93
C SER A 58 4.29 -1.85 2.08
N ILE A 59 3.81 -1.93 0.84
CA ILE A 59 4.17 -2.97 -0.12
C ILE A 59 4.96 -2.31 -1.24
N GLN A 60 6.15 -2.84 -1.49
CA GLN A 60 7.02 -2.43 -2.55
C GLN A 60 7.06 -3.53 -3.62
N TYR A 61 6.64 -3.22 -4.84
CA TYR A 61 6.62 -4.20 -5.93
C TYR A 61 7.02 -3.58 -7.26
N ARG A 62 7.47 -4.44 -8.18
CA ARG A 62 7.84 -4.08 -9.56
C ARG A 62 7.38 -5.17 -10.51
N VAL A 63 6.90 -4.78 -11.70
CA VAL A 63 6.58 -5.72 -12.79
C VAL A 63 7.85 -6.10 -13.54
N PHE A 64 8.04 -7.39 -13.82
CA PHE A 64 9.15 -7.87 -14.64
C PHE A 64 8.94 -7.48 -16.10
N LYS A 65 9.98 -7.00 -16.79
CA LYS A 65 9.88 -6.51 -18.17
C LYS A 65 9.69 -7.62 -19.22
N ALA A 66 10.07 -8.85 -18.90
CA ALA A 66 10.04 -9.97 -19.84
C ALA A 66 8.62 -10.51 -20.07
N ASP A 67 7.79 -10.52 -19.02
CA ASP A 67 6.42 -11.06 -19.03
C ASP A 67 5.37 -9.93 -18.91
N ALA A 68 5.77 -8.68 -19.14
CA ALA A 68 4.91 -7.52 -18.98
C ALA A 68 3.71 -7.53 -19.95
N ASP A 69 3.86 -8.18 -21.10
CA ASP A 69 2.78 -8.30 -22.09
C ASP A 69 1.75 -9.35 -21.64
N ASP A 70 2.17 -10.49 -21.08
CA ASP A 70 1.25 -11.55 -20.59
C ASP A 70 0.59 -11.14 -19.26
N ALA A 71 1.36 -10.59 -18.32
CA ALA A 71 0.86 -10.10 -17.03
C ALA A 71 -0.23 -9.03 -17.16
N PHE A 72 -0.18 -8.23 -18.23
CA PHE A 72 -1.16 -7.18 -18.49
C PHE A 72 -2.51 -7.73 -18.98
N TYR A 73 -2.54 -8.90 -19.62
CA TYR A 73 -3.78 -9.51 -20.12
C TYR A 73 -4.41 -10.50 -19.13
N GLU A 74 -3.61 -11.16 -18.29
CA GLU A 74 -4.11 -12.16 -17.34
C GLU A 74 -4.73 -11.55 -16.08
N LEU A 75 -4.26 -10.37 -15.66
CA LEU A 75 -4.67 -9.76 -14.39
C LEU A 75 -5.35 -8.41 -14.58
N GLN A 76 -6.68 -8.39 -14.49
CA GLN A 76 -7.47 -7.17 -14.62
C GLN A 76 -7.16 -6.14 -13.51
N ASN A 77 -6.93 -6.59 -12.27
CA ASN A 77 -6.69 -5.74 -11.09
C ASN A 77 -5.60 -6.31 -10.14
N PRO A 78 -4.30 -6.11 -10.43
CA PRO A 78 -3.20 -6.59 -9.58
C PRO A 78 -3.24 -6.06 -8.15
N ARG A 79 -3.64 -4.81 -7.95
CA ARG A 79 -3.68 -4.20 -6.62
C ARG A 79 -4.73 -4.84 -5.71
N GLU A 80 -5.91 -5.13 -6.26
CA GLU A 80 -6.99 -5.76 -5.50
C GLU A 80 -6.64 -7.19 -5.11
N GLN A 81 -5.96 -7.93 -6.01
CA GLN A 81 -5.45 -9.26 -5.66
C GLN A 81 -4.40 -9.21 -4.55
N ILE A 82 -3.36 -8.37 -4.69
CA ILE A 82 -2.35 -8.20 -3.64
C ILE A 82 -3.04 -7.87 -2.31
N GLN A 83 -4.01 -6.96 -2.33
CA GLN A 83 -4.77 -6.60 -1.14
C GLN A 83 -5.53 -7.79 -0.55
N ALA A 84 -6.16 -8.63 -1.38
CA ALA A 84 -6.90 -9.79 -0.92
C ALA A 84 -5.98 -10.83 -0.25
N TYR A 85 -4.82 -11.14 -0.84
CA TYR A 85 -3.85 -12.08 -0.26
C TYR A 85 -3.27 -11.55 1.05
N VAL A 86 -2.89 -10.27 1.10
CA VAL A 86 -2.42 -9.64 2.33
C VAL A 86 -3.48 -9.69 3.41
N PHE A 87 -4.74 -9.45 3.04
CA PHE A 87 -5.85 -9.51 3.98
C PHE A 87 -6.06 -10.93 4.53
N ASP A 88 -5.98 -11.97 3.70
CA ASP A 88 -6.17 -13.36 4.12
C ASP A 88 -5.11 -13.80 5.13
N VAL A 89 -3.83 -13.50 4.85
CA VAL A 89 -2.72 -13.79 5.78
C VAL A 89 -2.91 -13.03 7.09
N LEU A 90 -3.19 -11.73 7.04
CA LEU A 90 -3.40 -10.94 8.26
C LEU A 90 -4.62 -11.43 9.05
N TRP A 91 -5.68 -11.87 8.38
CA TRP A 91 -6.89 -12.39 9.02
C TRP A 91 -6.64 -13.74 9.70
N ALA A 92 -5.71 -14.56 9.19
CA ALA A 92 -5.32 -15.80 9.83
C ALA A 92 -4.47 -15.58 11.10
N HIS A 93 -3.65 -14.54 11.14
CA HIS A 93 -2.71 -14.29 12.24
C HIS A 93 -3.24 -13.32 13.31
N VAL A 94 -3.72 -12.15 12.91
CA VAL A 94 -4.02 -11.02 13.82
C VAL A 94 -5.11 -11.33 14.85
N PRO A 95 -6.23 -12.00 14.52
CA PRO A 95 -7.29 -12.26 15.51
C PRO A 95 -6.91 -13.24 16.63
N ARG A 96 -5.81 -13.99 16.46
CA ARG A 96 -5.33 -15.00 17.42
C ARG A 96 -4.24 -14.48 18.35
N MET A 97 -3.76 -13.25 18.12
CA MET A 97 -2.69 -12.61 18.87
C MET A 97 -3.25 -11.50 19.74
N THR A 98 -2.58 -11.22 20.85
CA THR A 98 -2.81 -10.01 21.64
C THR A 98 -2.15 -8.79 20.99
N LEU A 99 -2.54 -7.58 21.42
CA LEU A 99 -1.97 -6.32 20.92
C LEU A 99 -0.45 -6.28 21.10
N ASP A 100 0.05 -6.72 22.26
CA ASP A 100 1.48 -6.72 22.58
C ASP A 100 2.25 -7.72 21.70
N GLU A 101 1.74 -8.95 21.54
CA GLU A 101 2.32 -9.95 20.64
C GLU A 101 2.35 -9.46 19.19
N LEU A 102 1.33 -8.72 18.75
CA LEU A 102 1.28 -8.14 17.42
C LEU A 102 2.34 -7.06 17.22
N PHE A 103 2.68 -6.29 18.26
CA PHE A 103 3.77 -5.31 18.22
C PHE A 103 5.15 -5.99 18.18
N GLU A 104 5.34 -7.04 18.98
CA GLU A 104 6.59 -7.81 19.01
C GLU A 104 6.83 -8.57 17.70
N GLN A 105 5.80 -9.24 17.18
CA GLN A 105 5.88 -10.11 15.99
C GLN A 105 5.54 -9.40 14.67
N LYS A 106 5.47 -8.06 14.65
CA LYS A 106 5.09 -7.31 13.43
C LYS A 106 5.97 -7.60 12.22
N ASN A 107 7.25 -7.90 12.45
CA ASN A 107 8.21 -8.23 11.39
C ASN A 107 7.96 -9.64 10.86
N ASP A 108 7.64 -10.59 11.74
CA ASP A 108 7.36 -11.98 11.38
C ASP A 108 6.07 -12.05 10.57
N VAL A 109 5.04 -11.30 10.99
CA VAL A 109 3.79 -11.15 10.22
C VAL A 109 4.07 -10.51 8.86
N ALA A 110 4.91 -9.46 8.79
CA ALA A 110 5.27 -8.84 7.51
C ALA A 110 6.02 -9.81 6.58
N GLN A 111 6.88 -10.67 7.14
CA GLN A 111 7.59 -11.70 6.38
C GLN A 111 6.63 -12.78 5.87
N ALA A 112 5.71 -13.27 6.70
CA ALA A 112 4.70 -14.24 6.27
C ALA A 112 3.83 -13.70 5.12
N VAL A 113 3.44 -12.42 5.20
CA VAL A 113 2.71 -11.75 4.11
C VAL A 113 3.59 -11.62 2.85
N LEU A 114 4.90 -11.36 2.99
CA LEU A 114 5.81 -11.29 1.85
C LEU A 114 5.90 -12.62 1.12
N GLU A 115 6.11 -13.72 1.84
CA GLU A 115 6.27 -15.06 1.26
C GLU A 115 5.03 -15.49 0.46
N GLU A 116 3.83 -15.34 1.04
CA GLU A 116 2.57 -15.71 0.38
C GLU A 116 2.29 -14.86 -0.87
N VAL A 117 2.47 -13.53 -0.76
CA VAL A 117 2.20 -12.62 -1.87
C VAL A 117 3.25 -12.78 -2.96
N GLU A 118 4.51 -13.06 -2.62
CA GLU A 118 5.58 -13.30 -3.62
C GLU A 118 5.34 -14.59 -4.40
N GLU A 119 4.88 -15.66 -3.76
CA GLU A 119 4.56 -16.93 -4.45
C GLU A 119 3.44 -16.73 -5.48
N VAL A 120 2.33 -16.12 -5.07
CA VAL A 120 1.18 -15.92 -5.96
C VAL A 120 1.47 -14.90 -7.04
N MET A 121 2.01 -13.73 -6.67
CA MET A 121 2.25 -12.64 -7.60
C MET A 121 3.45 -12.90 -8.51
N GLY A 122 4.39 -13.75 -8.08
CA GLY A 122 5.52 -14.22 -8.88
C GLY A 122 5.08 -14.97 -10.13
N ALA A 123 4.02 -15.78 -10.03
CA ALA A 123 3.43 -16.49 -11.19
C ALA A 123 2.89 -15.53 -12.25
N TYR A 124 2.44 -14.34 -11.84
CA TYR A 124 1.91 -13.29 -12.73
C TYR A 124 2.98 -12.27 -13.18
N GLY A 125 4.27 -12.53 -12.95
CA GLY A 125 5.35 -11.62 -13.36
C GLY A 125 5.51 -10.36 -12.49
N TYR A 126 4.90 -10.34 -11.30
CA TYR A 126 5.11 -9.30 -10.30
C TYR A 126 6.19 -9.73 -9.31
N ASN A 127 7.25 -8.93 -9.20
CA ASN A 127 8.28 -9.13 -8.20
C ASN A 127 8.01 -8.22 -6.99
N ILE A 128 7.66 -8.83 -5.86
CA ILE A 128 7.55 -8.14 -4.59
C ILE A 128 8.97 -7.92 -4.04
N LYS A 129 9.32 -6.67 -3.75
CA LYS A 129 10.63 -6.31 -3.22
C LYS A 129 10.67 -6.38 -1.72
N GLN A 130 9.64 -5.86 -1.07
CA GLN A 130 9.57 -5.79 0.38
C GLN A 130 8.14 -5.51 0.84
N ILE A 131 7.77 -6.09 1.97
CA ILE A 131 6.57 -5.75 2.72
C ILE A 131 7.00 -5.31 4.12
N LEU A 132 6.44 -4.19 4.58
CA LEU A 132 6.80 -3.55 5.86
C LEU A 132 5.55 -3.19 6.65
N MET A 133 5.49 -3.62 7.91
CA MET A 133 4.55 -3.06 8.89
C MET A 133 5.10 -1.72 9.38
N VAL A 134 4.47 -0.63 8.91
CA VAL A 134 4.91 0.74 9.19
C VAL A 134 4.43 1.19 10.57
N ASP A 135 3.16 0.97 10.86
CA ASP A 135 2.56 1.43 12.11
C ASP A 135 1.35 0.59 12.51
N ILE A 136 1.07 0.58 13.81
CA ILE A 136 -0.03 -0.14 14.45
C ILE A 136 -0.70 0.87 15.38
N ILE A 137 -1.85 1.39 14.94
CA ILE A 137 -2.55 2.49 15.64
C ILE A 137 -3.80 1.92 16.30
N PRO A 138 -3.80 1.70 17.63
CA PRO A 138 -5.00 1.33 18.36
C PRO A 138 -6.00 2.51 18.45
N ASP A 139 -7.26 2.20 18.76
CA ASP A 139 -8.30 3.21 18.95
C ASP A 139 -7.87 4.31 19.95
N PRO A 140 -8.22 5.60 19.72
CA PRO A 140 -7.83 6.70 20.59
C PRO A 140 -8.15 6.52 22.07
N SER A 141 -9.18 5.72 22.38
CA SER A 141 -9.60 5.40 23.74
C SER A 141 -8.54 4.57 24.48
N VAL A 142 -7.93 3.61 23.79
CA VAL A 142 -6.86 2.72 24.30
C VAL A 142 -5.50 3.41 24.26
N ARG A 143 -5.26 4.22 23.23
CA ARG A 143 -4.05 5.03 23.11
C ARG A 143 -3.84 5.96 24.30
N ARG A 144 -4.91 6.53 24.88
CA ARG A 144 -4.80 7.36 26.09
C ARG A 144 -4.41 6.53 27.31
N ALA A 145 -5.01 5.36 27.49
CA ALA A 145 -4.68 4.45 28.59
C ALA A 145 -3.23 3.91 28.49
N MET A 146 -2.76 3.54 27.29
CA MET A 146 -1.37 3.13 27.08
C MET A 146 -0.38 4.28 27.29
N ASN A 147 -0.69 5.49 26.80
CA ASN A 147 0.19 6.64 26.98
C ASN A 147 0.28 7.07 28.46
N GLU A 148 -0.77 6.87 29.25
CA GLU A 148 -0.74 7.12 30.70
C GLU A 148 0.13 6.12 31.46
N ILE A 149 0.24 4.87 31.01
CA ILE A 149 1.12 3.86 31.63
C ILE A 149 2.59 4.10 31.24
N ASN A 150 2.87 4.37 29.96
CA ASN A 150 4.24 4.58 29.48
C ASN A 150 4.87 5.89 29.98
N ALA A 151 4.06 6.88 30.40
CA ALA A 151 4.54 8.13 30.99
C ALA A 151 4.82 8.05 32.49
N VAL A 152 4.54 6.90 33.13
CA VAL A 152 4.77 6.66 34.57
C VAL A 152 6.06 5.86 34.82
N GLU A 153 6.62 5.24 33.78
CA GLU A 153 7.89 4.51 33.83
C GLU A 153 9.12 5.36 33.41
N GLU A 154 8.93 6.65 33.09
CA GLU A 154 10.00 7.65 32.84
C GLU A 154 10.20 8.58 34.04
#